data_AF-A0A4R1PMK5-F1
#
_entry.id   AF-A0A4R1PMK5-F1
#
_cell.length_a   1.000
_cell.length_b   1.000
_cell.length_c   1.000
_cell.angle_alpha   90.00
_cell.angle_beta   90.00
_cell.angle_gamma   90.00
#
_symmetry.space_group_name_H-M   'P 1'
#
loop_
_entity.id
_entity.type
_entity.pdbx_description
1 polymer ?
#
loop_
_entity_poly.entity_id
_entity_poly.type
_entity_poly.pdbx_seq_one_letter_code
_entity_poly.pdbx_strand_id
1 'polypeptide(L)' 'MSMTITMPDQWMDEAMNKHVEGFLSASSRSTAALAAEDWEAMRVASIDQNHHAVGIALLVTASLDQVAAEGVGQ' A
#
# COMPACT_ATOMS: atom_id res chain seq x y z
N MET A 1 14.76 -4.76 -22.76
CA MET A 1 13.65 -3.84 -23.11
C MET A 1 12.90 -3.56 -21.82
N SER A 2 12.94 -2.33 -21.31
CA SER A 2 12.14 -1.96 -20.12
C SER A 2 10.73 -1.66 -20.60
N MET A 3 9.73 -2.42 -20.13
CA MET A 3 8.32 -2.08 -20.35
C MET A 3 7.93 -1.05 -19.30
N THR A 4 7.87 0.22 -19.69
CA THR A 4 7.23 1.25 -18.87
C THR A 4 5.72 1.06 -18.99
N ILE A 5 5.09 0.52 -17.95
CA ILE A 5 3.62 0.46 -17.86
C ILE A 5 3.17 1.80 -17.29
N THR A 6 2.56 2.63 -18.13
CA THR A 6 1.87 3.84 -17.66
C THR A 6 0.54 3.39 -17.05
N MET A 7 0.40 3.43 -15.72
CA MET A 7 -0.89 3.23 -15.07
C MET A 7 -1.70 4.53 -15.17
N PRO A 8 -2.98 4.48 -15.59
CA PRO A 8 -3.87 5.62 -15.48
C PRO A 8 -4.01 6.07 -14.03
N ASP A 9 -4.04 7.39 -13.77
CA ASP A 9 -4.14 7.97 -12.42
C ASP A 9 -5.28 7.36 -11.59
N GLN A 10 -6.45 7.16 -12.21
CA GLN A 10 -7.60 6.53 -11.55
C GLN A 10 -7.30 5.13 -10.97
N TRP A 11 -6.42 4.35 -11.62
CA TRP A 11 -6.07 3.00 -11.16
C TRP A 11 -5.01 3.06 -10.05
N MET A 12 -4.16 4.09 -10.08
CA MET A 12 -3.19 4.34 -9.02
C MET A 12 -3.90 4.77 -7.73
N ASP A 13 -4.88 5.68 -7.85
CA ASP A 13 -5.74 6.11 -6.75
C ASP A 13 -6.55 4.94 -6.18
N GLU A 14 -7.14 4.10 -7.04
CA GLU A 14 -7.88 2.92 -6.58
C GLU A 14 -6.98 1.91 -5.87
N ALA A 15 -5.78 1.65 -6.41
CA ALA A 15 -4.81 0.77 -5.79
C ALA A 15 -4.33 1.33 -4.43
N MET A 16 -4.07 2.63 -4.36
CA MET A 16 -3.70 3.31 -3.13
C MET A 16 -4.78 3.16 -2.07
N ASN A 17 -6.04 3.45 -2.43
CA ASN A 17 -7.17 3.33 -1.52
C ASN A 17 -7.32 1.89 -0.99
N LYS A 18 -7.21 0.87 -1.84
CA LYS A 18 -7.28 -0.53 -1.41
C LYS A 18 -6.16 -0.91 -0.44
N HIS A 19 -4.93 -0.43 -0.66
CA HIS A 19 -3.84 -0.70 0.26
C HIS A 19 -4.00 0.07 1.59
N VAL A 20 -4.49 1.31 1.56
CA VAL A 20 -4.79 2.07 2.78
C VAL A 20 -5.91 1.41 3.59
N GLU A 21 -7.00 1.00 2.95
CA GLU A 21 -8.10 0.26 3.59
C GLU A 21 -7.61 -1.05 4.21
N GLY A 22 -6.81 -1.82 3.46
CA GLY A 22 -6.20 -3.05 3.95
C GLY A 22 -5.29 -2.82 5.16
N PHE A 23 -4.45 -1.78 5.13
CA PHE A 23 -3.58 -1.41 6.25
C PHE A 23 -4.39 -1.09 7.53
N LEU A 24 -5.45 -0.28 7.39
CA LEU A 24 -6.32 0.10 8.52
C LEU A 24 -7.07 -1.11 9.08
N SER A 25 -7.58 -1.98 8.20
CA SER A 25 -8.23 -3.24 8.59
C SER A 25 -7.29 -4.16 9.36
N ALA A 26 -6.07 -4.36 8.87
CA ALA A 26 -5.04 -5.15 9.54
C ALA A 26 -4.63 -4.53 10.90
N SER A 27 -4.59 -3.20 11.01
CA SER A 27 -4.36 -2.49 12.27
C SER A 27 -5.45 -2.74 13.32
N SER A 28 -6.71 -2.67 12.90
CA SER A 28 -7.84 -2.97 13.78
C SER A 28 -7.79 -4.43 14.26
N ARG A 29 -7.45 -5.38 13.38
CA ARG A 29 -7.30 -6.79 13.75
C ARG A 29 -6.14 -7.03 14.72
N SER A 30 -5.01 -6.35 14.51
CA SER A 30 -3.87 -6.41 15.43
C SER A 30 -4.25 -5.94 16.84
N THR A 31 -5.01 -4.83 16.93
CA THR A 31 -5.52 -4.30 18.21
C THR A 31 -6.50 -5.27 18.88
N ALA A 32 -7.40 -5.88 18.12
CA ALA A 32 -8.34 -6.87 18.63
C ALA A 32 -7.62 -8.15 19.11
N ALA A 33 -6.62 -8.62 18.37
CA ALA A 33 -5.79 -9.77 18.74
C ALA A 33 -5.00 -9.52 20.02
N LEU A 34 -4.42 -8.31 20.17
CA LEU A 34 -3.75 -7.90 21.40
C LEU A 34 -4.68 -7.92 22.61
N ALA A 35 -5.91 -7.39 22.46
CA ALA A 35 -6.91 -7.39 23.53
C ALA A 35 -7.38 -8.81 23.92
N ALA A 36 -7.29 -9.77 22.99
CA ALA A 36 -7.62 -11.17 23.21
C ALA A 36 -6.41 -12.02 23.65
N GLU A 37 -5.22 -11.43 23.79
CA GLU A 37 -3.94 -12.12 24.04
C GLU A 37 -3.62 -13.22 23.00
N ASP A 38 -4.14 -13.07 21.77
CA ASP A 38 -3.89 -13.99 20.66
C ASP A 38 -2.66 -13.55 19.85
N TRP A 39 -1.52 -14.08 20.25
CA TRP A 39 -0.22 -13.75 19.64
C TRP A 39 -0.10 -14.17 18.18
N GLU A 40 -0.75 -15.26 17.76
CA GLU A 40 -0.68 -15.71 16.37
C GLU A 40 -1.54 -14.83 15.47
N ALA A 41 -2.75 -14.47 15.91
CA ALA A 41 -3.58 -13.51 15.18
C ALA A 41 -2.90 -12.14 15.08
N MET A 42 -2.20 -11.69 16.13
CA MET A 42 -1.44 -10.45 16.11
C MET A 42 -0.26 -10.52 15.12
N ARG A 43 0.45 -11.64 15.07
CA ARG A 43 1.55 -11.87 14.11
C ARG A 43 1.04 -11.83 12.66
N VAL A 44 -0.06 -12.52 12.37
CA VAL A 44 -0.68 -12.54 11.04
C VAL A 44 -1.14 -11.14 10.63
N ALA A 45 -1.79 -10.40 11.55
CA ALA A 45 -2.22 -9.04 11.29
C ALA A 45 -1.04 -8.10 11.00
N SER A 46 0.08 -8.24 11.72
CA SER A 46 1.29 -7.44 11.48
C SER A 46 1.95 -7.73 10.13
N ILE A 47 1.98 -8.99 9.69
CA ILE A 47 2.47 -9.36 8.35
C ILE A 47 1.61 -8.68 7.28
N ASP A 48 0.30 -8.72 7.45
CA ASP A 48 -0.65 -8.12 6.51
C ASP A 48 -0.52 -6.59 6.47
N GLN A 49 -0.36 -5.93 7.63
CA GLN A 49 -0.03 -4.51 7.71
C GLN A 49 1.24 -4.17 6.91
N ASN A 50 2.30 -4.97 7.09
CA ASN A 50 3.57 -4.73 6.39
C ASN A 50 3.43 -4.91 4.87
N HIS A 51 2.67 -5.90 4.41
CA HIS A 51 2.37 -6.06 2.99
C HIS A 51 1.66 -4.83 2.40
N HIS A 52 0.66 -4.30 3.10
CA HIS A 52 -0.03 -3.09 2.65
C HIS A 52 0.86 -1.84 2.70
N ALA A 53 1.69 -1.69 3.73
CA ALA A 53 2.63 -0.57 3.85
C ALA A 53 3.66 -0.56 2.70
N VAL A 54 4.18 -1.73 2.32
CA VAL A 54 5.08 -1.87 1.16
C VAL A 54 4.35 -1.50 -0.14
N GLY A 55 3.10 -1.95 -0.32
CA GLY A 55 2.28 -1.59 -1.47
C GLY A 55 2.08 -0.07 -1.62
N ILE A 56 1.77 0.61 -0.51
CA ILE A 56 1.65 2.08 -0.46
C ILE A 56 2.96 2.74 -0.87
N ALA A 57 4.10 2.31 -0.30
CA ALA A 57 5.40 2.91 -0.60
C ALA A 57 5.79 2.77 -2.08
N LEU A 58 5.50 1.62 -2.69
CA LEU A 58 5.73 1.39 -4.11
C LEU A 58 4.85 2.28 -4.99
N LEU A 59 3.57 2.44 -4.64
CA LEU A 59 2.65 3.31 -5.38
C LEU A 59 3.02 4.79 -5.26
N VAL A 60 3.45 5.25 -4.09
CA VAL A 60 3.96 6.63 -3.91
C VAL A 60 5.21 6.85 -4.77
N THR A 61 6.12 5.87 -4.81
CA THR A 61 7.34 5.97 -5.63
C THR A 61 6.98 6.05 -7.12
N ALA A 62 6.06 5.20 -7.58
CA ALA A 62 5.60 5.21 -8.97
C ALA A 62 4.92 6.54 -9.35
N SER A 63 4.14 7.13 -8.43
CA SER A 63 3.53 8.46 -8.63
C SER A 63 4.59 9.56 -8.75
N LEU A 64 5.63 9.54 -7.93
CA LEU A 64 6.74 10.51 -8.02
C LEU A 64 7.50 10.39 -9.34
N ASP A 65 7.77 9.17 -9.81
CA ASP A 65 8.41 8.93 -11.09
C ASP A 65 7.56 9.44 -12.27
N GLN A 66 6.23 9.27 -12.19
CA GLN A 66 5.29 9.79 -13.19
C GLN A 66 5.30 11.33 -13.23
N VAL A 67 5.22 12.00 -12.07
CA VAL A 67 5.30 13.47 -11.99
C VAL A 67 6.64 14.00 -12.51
N ALA A 68 7.75 13.32 -12.21
CA ALA A 68 9.07 13.70 -12.70
C ALA A 68 9.18 13.54 -14.24
N ALA A 69 8.60 12.47 -14.80
CA ALA A 69 8.58 12.25 -16.24
C ALA A 69 7.69 13.29 -16.97
N GLU A 70 6.55 13.67 -16.39
CA GLU A 70 5.66 14.70 -16.94
C GLU A 70 6.27 16.12 -16.83
N GLY A 71 7.01 16.41 -15.76
CA GLY A 71 7.65 17.72 -15.53
C GLY A 71 8.88 18.02 -16.40
N VAL A 72 9.50 17.01 -17.01
CA VAL A 72 10.64 17.18 -17.94
C VAL A 72 10.17 17.47 -19.38
N GLY A 73 8.86 17.37 -19.65
CA GLY A 73 8.25 17.64 -20.95
C GLY A 73 7.74 19.07 -21.19
N GLN A 74 7.95 19.99 -20.24
CA GLN A 74 7.55 21.42 -20.36
C GLN A 74 8.74 22.35 -20.60
#